data_AF-A0A7L2T0Q0-F1
#
_entry.id   AF-A0A7L2T0Q0-F1
#
_cell.length_a   1.000
_cell.length_b   1.000
_cell.length_c   1.000
_cell.angle_alpha   90.00
_cell.angle_beta   90.00
_cell.angle_gamma   90.00
#
_symmetry.space_group_name_H-M   'P 1'
#
loop_
_entity.id
_entity.type
_entity.pdbx_description
1 polymer ?
#
loop_
_entity_poly.entity_id
_entity_poly.type
_entity_poly.pdbx_seq_one_letter_code
_entity_poly.pdbx_strand_id
1 'polypeptide(L)'
;SHVSSLLGLEEKTVLSKKEKMRLRKERWLQKIESVKMAKQKQKAEAKRKATPVVGDMQPLMEALPELSDLTVGRRGRNPLKSYMKAKAEPADFCLMKQAQKHQLLEEEVARFHEVITDPQYRANPLLAI
;
A
#
# COMPACT_ATOMS: atom_id res chain seq x y z
N SER A 1 -31.95 5.35 16.10
CA SER A 1 -31.30 5.44 17.43
C SER A 1 -29.97 6.17 17.26
N HIS A 2 -29.95 7.49 17.15
CA HIS A 2 -29.76 8.45 18.28
C HIS A 2 -28.64 8.06 19.25
N VAL A 3 -27.37 8.24 18.86
CA VAL A 3 -26.24 8.48 19.78
C VAL A 3 -25.22 9.41 19.11
N SER A 4 -25.50 10.71 19.05
CA SER A 4 -24.48 11.73 18.73
C SER A 4 -24.94 13.12 19.13
N SER A 5 -25.26 13.27 20.40
CA SER A 5 -25.59 14.59 20.98
C SER A 5 -25.11 14.77 22.42
N LEU A 6 -24.22 13.90 22.93
CA LEU A 6 -23.75 13.97 24.32
C LEU A 6 -22.51 14.84 24.57
N LEU A 7 -21.95 15.52 23.56
CA LEU A 7 -20.80 16.42 23.73
C LEU A 7 -21.15 17.91 23.58
N GLY A 8 -22.44 18.24 23.54
CA GLY A 8 -22.94 19.62 23.43
C GLY A 8 -23.69 20.13 24.66
N LEU A 9 -23.80 19.33 25.73
CA LEU A 9 -24.42 19.71 27.00
C LEU A 9 -23.35 20.18 27.99
N GLU A 10 -22.60 21.22 27.64
CA GLU A 10 -22.03 22.07 28.67
C GLU A 10 -23.19 22.88 29.23
N GLU A 11 -23.83 22.32 30.26
CA GLU A 11 -24.52 23.14 31.26
C GLU A 11 -23.63 24.36 31.52
N LYS A 12 -24.20 25.56 31.46
CA LYS A 12 -23.48 26.83 31.70
C LYS A 12 -23.08 26.90 33.17
N THR A 13 -22.22 25.99 33.61
CA THR A 13 -21.48 26.07 34.84
C THR A 13 -20.72 27.38 34.75
N VAL A 14 -20.92 28.25 35.73
CA VAL A 14 -20.21 29.52 35.80
C VAL A 14 -18.76 29.17 36.14
N LEU A 15 -17.98 28.79 35.12
CA LEU A 15 -16.60 28.37 35.27
C LEU A 15 -15.80 29.52 35.88
N SER A 16 -14.92 29.16 36.82
CA SER A 16 -14.00 30.12 37.41
C SER A 16 -13.13 30.76 36.33
N LYS A 17 -12.72 32.02 36.54
CA LYS A 17 -11.77 32.72 35.65
C LYS A 17 -10.53 31.86 35.38
N LYS A 18 -10.07 31.10 36.38
CA LYS A 18 -8.93 30.18 36.27
C LYS A 18 -9.17 29.07 35.24
N GLU A 19 -10.34 28.42 35.28
CA GLU A 19 -10.72 27.36 34.34
C GLU A 19 -10.90 27.90 32.93
N LYS A 20 -11.56 29.06 32.79
CA LYS A 20 -11.72 29.72 31.48
C LYS A 20 -10.36 30.03 30.83
N MET A 21 -9.40 30.52 31.61
CA MET A 21 -8.04 30.77 31.12
C MET A 21 -7.31 29.47 30.75
N ARG A 22 -7.46 28.40 31.54
CA ARG A 22 -6.89 27.08 31.23
C ARG A 22 -7.43 26.54 29.91
N LEU A 23 -8.76 26.52 29.75
CA LEU A 23 -9.42 26.06 28.53
C LEU A 23 -9.02 26.87 27.30
N ARG A 24 -8.85 28.19 27.44
CA ARG A 24 -8.39 29.03 26.33
C ARG A 24 -6.97 28.65 25.90
N LYS A 25 -6.06 28.43 26.85
CA LYS A 25 -4.68 27.97 26.57
C LYS A 25 -4.69 26.60 25.91
N GLU A 26 -5.47 25.67 26.43
CA GLU A 26 -5.57 24.30 25.93
C GLU A 26 -6.12 24.24 24.51
N ARG A 27 -7.23 24.95 24.23
CA ARG A 27 -7.77 25.06 22.87
C ARG A 27 -6.77 25.69 21.90
N TRP A 28 -5.99 26.67 22.35
CA TRP A 28 -4.97 27.28 21.51
C TRP A 28 -3.82 26.31 21.21
N LEU A 29 -3.30 25.59 22.21
CA LEU A 29 -2.27 24.57 22.02
C LEU A 29 -2.75 23.45 21.08
N GLN A 30 -3.97 22.96 21.29
CA GLN A 30 -4.59 21.96 20.43
C GLN A 30 -4.70 22.44 18.97
N LYS A 31 -5.01 23.73 18.76
CA LYS A 31 -5.02 24.33 17.42
C LYS A 31 -3.63 24.41 16.79
N ILE A 32 -2.60 24.72 17.57
CA ILE A 32 -1.21 24.74 17.07
C ILE A 32 -0.77 23.33 16.67
N GLU A 33 -1.05 22.34 17.52
CA GLU A 33 -0.70 20.94 17.26
C GLU A 33 -1.42 20.40 16.03
N SER A 34 -2.73 20.67 15.88
CA SER A 34 -3.49 20.21 14.72
C SER A 34 -2.94 20.78 13.41
N VAL A 35 -2.58 22.07 13.38
CA VAL A 35 -1.94 22.70 12.22
C VAL A 35 -0.57 22.09 11.92
N LYS A 36 0.23 21.81 12.96
CA LYS A 36 1.54 21.17 12.80
C LYS A 36 1.41 19.76 12.21
N MET A 37 0.49 18.96 12.73
CA MET A 37 0.22 17.60 12.24
C MET A 37 -0.29 17.61 10.80
N ALA A 38 -1.21 18.51 10.45
CA ALA A 38 -1.71 18.66 9.08
C ALA A 38 -0.57 19.01 8.10
N LYS A 39 0.31 19.95 8.47
CA LYS A 39 1.47 20.33 7.65
C LYS A 39 2.47 19.19 7.49
N GLN A 40 2.68 18.38 8.53
CA GLN A 40 3.55 17.21 8.47
C GLN A 40 2.97 16.13 7.54
N LYS A 41 1.66 15.86 7.62
CA LYS A 41 0.95 14.95 6.72
C LYS A 41 1.10 15.39 5.26
N GLN A 42 0.86 16.67 4.98
CA GLN A 42 0.99 17.24 3.63
C GLN A 42 2.43 17.12 3.09
N LYS A 43 3.45 17.39 3.91
CA LYS A 43 4.85 17.25 3.50
C LYS A 43 5.21 15.80 3.19
N ALA A 44 4.72 14.85 3.99
CA ALA A 44 4.94 13.42 3.76
C ALA A 44 4.26 12.98 2.45
N GLU A 45 3.03 13.40 2.21
CA GLU A 45 2.28 13.12 0.98
C GLU A 45 2.96 13.72 -0.26
N ALA A 46 3.42 14.98 -0.20
CA ALA A 46 4.13 15.63 -1.29
C ALA A 46 5.45 14.91 -1.63
N LYS A 47 6.21 14.47 -0.60
CA LYS A 47 7.42 13.67 -0.80
C LYS A 47 7.10 12.35 -1.50
N ARG A 48 6.05 11.65 -1.07
CA ARG A 48 5.62 10.38 -1.66
C ARG A 48 5.23 10.53 -3.13
N LYS A 49 4.47 11.57 -3.47
CA LYS A 49 4.08 11.88 -4.86
C LYS A 49 5.27 12.23 -5.75
N ALA A 50 6.33 12.84 -5.19
CA ALA A 50 7.50 13.28 -5.94
C ALA A 50 8.56 12.18 -6.16
N THR A 51 8.61 11.16 -5.30
CA THR A 51 9.42 9.96 -5.53
C THR A 51 8.61 8.94 -6.34
N PRO A 52 8.97 8.62 -7.60
CA PRO A 52 8.36 7.51 -8.31
C PRO A 52 8.83 6.21 -7.67
N VAL A 53 8.07 5.73 -6.69
CA VAL A 53 8.33 4.49 -5.97
C VAL A 53 7.08 3.65 -6.06
N VAL A 54 7.12 2.65 -6.94
CA VAL A 54 6.26 1.48 -6.82
C VAL A 54 6.54 0.89 -5.44
N GLY A 55 5.65 1.12 -4.45
CA GLY A 55 5.83 0.57 -3.11
C GLY A 55 5.30 1.38 -1.91
N ASP A 56 4.66 2.54 -2.09
CA ASP A 56 3.97 3.17 -0.95
C ASP A 56 2.73 2.35 -0.56
N MET A 57 2.83 1.60 0.53
CA MET A 57 1.75 0.77 1.08
C MET A 57 0.78 1.58 1.95
N GLN A 58 1.10 2.83 2.26
CA GLN A 58 0.28 3.65 3.15
C GLN A 58 -1.12 3.98 2.61
N PRO A 59 -1.35 4.21 1.30
CA PRO A 59 -2.69 4.37 0.74
C PRO A 59 -3.60 3.15 1.00
N LEU A 60 -3.03 1.93 1.01
CA LEU A 60 -3.78 0.72 1.29
C LEU A 60 -4.20 0.65 2.76
N MET A 61 -3.35 1.13 3.67
CA MET A 61 -3.66 1.20 5.10
C MET A 61 -4.69 2.29 5.42
N GLU A 62 -4.59 3.46 4.76
CA GLU A 62 -5.52 4.58 4.96
C GLU A 62 -6.90 4.32 4.36
N ALA A 63 -7.00 3.45 3.35
CA ALA A 63 -8.27 3.02 2.78
C ALA A 63 -9.04 2.00 3.64
N LEU A 64 -8.44 1.51 4.73
CA LEU A 64 -9.11 0.59 5.66
C LEU A 64 -9.92 1.37 6.72
N PRO A 65 -11.12 0.90 7.10
CA PRO A 65 -11.88 1.47 8.21
C PRO A 65 -11.10 1.39 9.53
N GLU A 66 -11.26 2.37 10.41
CA GLU A 66 -10.67 2.30 11.75
C GLU A 66 -11.37 1.22 12.58
N LEU A 67 -10.67 0.62 13.54
CA LEU A 67 -11.24 -0.48 14.36
C LEU A 67 -12.51 -0.04 15.12
N SER A 68 -12.61 1.25 15.46
CA SER A 68 -13.81 1.93 15.98
C SER A 68 -15.02 1.76 15.06
N ASP A 69 -14.86 2.00 13.76
CA ASP A 69 -15.92 1.89 12.75
C ASP A 69 -16.42 0.45 12.60
N LEU A 70 -15.54 -0.53 12.80
CA LEU A 70 -15.88 -1.96 12.73
C LEU A 70 -16.77 -2.42 13.89
N THR A 71 -16.69 -1.77 15.06
CA THR A 71 -17.56 -2.10 16.20
C THR A 71 -19.01 -1.70 15.98
N VAL A 72 -19.24 -0.63 15.21
CA VAL A 72 -20.58 -0.11 14.89
C VAL A 72 -21.20 -0.85 13.70
N GLY A 73 -20.39 -1.38 12.78
CA GLY A 73 -20.82 -1.96 11.51
C GLY A 73 -20.99 -3.49 11.43
N ARG A 74 -20.92 -4.25 12.54
CA ARG A 74 -20.97 -5.73 12.57
C ARG A 74 -22.33 -6.39 12.21
N ARG A 75 -23.14 -5.76 11.35
CA ARG A 75 -24.44 -6.28 10.89
C ARG A 75 -24.42 -6.65 9.39
N GLY A 76 -23.39 -7.36 8.93
CA GLY A 76 -23.48 -8.10 7.66
C GLY A 76 -22.31 -7.94 6.69
N ARG A 77 -21.14 -8.47 7.02
CA ARG A 77 -20.13 -8.76 6.00
C ARG A 77 -19.75 -10.23 6.06
N ASN A 78 -20.17 -10.96 5.02
CA ASN A 78 -19.78 -12.34 4.75
C ASN A 78 -18.25 -12.43 4.56
N PRO A 79 -17.61 -13.52 4.98
CA PRO A 79 -16.18 -13.71 4.72
C PRO A 79 -15.95 -13.90 3.21
N LEU A 80 -15.16 -13.01 2.61
CA LEU A 80 -14.73 -13.13 1.23
C LEU A 80 -13.75 -14.32 1.15
N LYS A 81 -14.19 -15.41 0.53
CA LYS A 81 -13.35 -16.58 0.24
C LYS A 81 -12.22 -16.15 -0.69
N SER A 82 -11.02 -15.99 -0.14
CA SER A 82 -9.78 -15.86 -0.91
C SER A 82 -9.51 -17.18 -1.62
N TYR A 83 -9.91 -17.28 -2.88
CA TYR A 83 -9.47 -18.36 -3.75
C TYR A 83 -8.05 -18.03 -4.19
N MET A 84 -7.05 -18.62 -3.53
CA MET A 84 -5.67 -18.60 -4.01
C MET A 84 -5.58 -19.52 -5.23
N LYS A 85 -5.65 -18.96 -6.44
CA LYS A 85 -5.23 -19.69 -7.66
C LYS A 85 -3.78 -20.10 -7.46
N ALA A 86 -3.47 -21.38 -7.70
CA ALA A 86 -2.10 -21.86 -7.79
C ALA A 86 -1.32 -20.93 -8.74
N LYS A 87 -0.17 -20.44 -8.29
CA LYS A 87 0.66 -19.53 -9.07
C LYS A 87 1.07 -20.27 -10.34
N ALA A 88 0.70 -19.73 -11.50
CA ALA A 88 1.31 -20.12 -12.76
C ALA A 88 2.83 -19.92 -12.66
N GLU A 89 3.57 -20.70 -13.44
CA GLU A 89 5.02 -20.57 -13.58
C GLU A 89 5.37 -19.08 -13.82
N PRO A 90 6.30 -18.48 -13.04
CA PRO A 90 6.60 -17.06 -13.16
C PRO A 90 7.19 -16.73 -14.53
N ALA A 91 6.35 -16.36 -15.49
CA ALA A 91 6.78 -16.02 -16.85
C ALA A 91 7.80 -14.87 -16.90
N ASP A 92 7.85 -14.03 -15.87
CA ASP A 92 8.79 -12.92 -15.77
C ASP A 92 10.11 -13.35 -15.10
N PHE A 93 11.22 -13.23 -15.83
CA PHE A 93 12.57 -13.57 -15.34
C PHE A 93 12.91 -12.90 -13.99
N CYS A 94 12.49 -11.66 -13.75
CA CYS A 94 12.75 -10.96 -12.49
C CYS A 94 12.08 -11.61 -11.27
N LEU A 95 11.01 -12.39 -11.47
CA LEU A 95 10.22 -13.04 -10.42
C LEU A 95 10.68 -14.48 -10.13
N MET A 96 11.52 -15.06 -11.00
CA MET A 96 12.02 -16.43 -10.86
C MET A 96 13.07 -16.57 -9.75
N LYS A 97 13.10 -17.73 -9.08
CA LYS A 97 14.19 -18.12 -8.18
C LYS A 97 15.48 -18.35 -8.96
N GLN A 98 16.63 -18.24 -8.31
CA GLN A 98 17.93 -18.42 -8.96
C GLN A 98 18.10 -19.79 -9.64
N ALA A 99 17.60 -20.86 -9.03
CA ALA A 99 17.63 -22.20 -9.63
C ALA A 99 16.81 -22.28 -10.93
N GLN A 100 15.63 -21.64 -10.96
CA GLN A 100 14.77 -21.59 -12.16
C GLN A 100 15.42 -20.78 -13.28
N LYS A 101 16.07 -19.66 -12.93
CA LYS A 101 16.85 -18.87 -13.90
C LYS A 101 17.98 -19.68 -14.53
N HIS A 102 18.70 -20.46 -13.72
CA HIS A 102 19.78 -21.31 -14.21
C HIS A 102 19.25 -22.35 -15.19
N GLN A 103 18.17 -23.04 -14.82
CA GLN A 103 17.54 -24.03 -15.69
C GLN A 103 17.07 -23.43 -17.02
N LEU A 104 16.42 -22.26 -16.99
CA LEU A 104 15.99 -21.57 -18.22
C LEU A 104 17.19 -21.24 -19.12
N LEU A 105 18.30 -20.77 -18.54
CA LEU A 105 19.52 -20.49 -19.29
C LEU A 105 20.13 -21.75 -19.89
N GLU A 106 20.15 -22.87 -19.16
CA GLU A 106 20.65 -24.15 -19.67
C GLU A 106 19.80 -24.66 -20.83
N GLU A 107 18.47 -24.55 -20.75
CA GLU A 107 17.55 -24.91 -21.82
C GLU A 107 17.76 -24.06 -23.08
N GLU A 108 17.94 -22.75 -22.93
CA GLU A 108 18.24 -21.85 -24.05
C GLU A 108 19.62 -22.12 -24.64
N VAL A 109 20.64 -22.34 -23.81
CA VAL A 109 21.98 -22.72 -24.27
C VAL A 109 21.92 -24.01 -25.07
N ALA A 110 21.17 -25.02 -24.63
CA ALA A 110 20.99 -26.27 -25.38
C ALA A 110 20.33 -26.02 -26.74
N ARG A 111 19.25 -25.22 -26.77
CA ARG A 111 18.55 -24.84 -28.01
C ARG A 111 19.48 -24.12 -29.00
N PHE A 112 20.31 -23.20 -28.52
CA PHE A 112 21.30 -22.51 -29.36
C PHE A 112 22.39 -23.44 -29.88
N HIS A 113 22.85 -24.39 -29.06
CA HIS A 113 23.84 -25.36 -29.50
C HIS A 113 23.32 -26.20 -30.66
N GLU A 114 22.06 -26.65 -30.61
CA GLU A 114 21.43 -27.38 -31.70
C GLU A 114 21.49 -26.60 -33.02
N VAL A 115 21.09 -25.33 -33.00
CA VAL A 115 21.13 -24.45 -34.19
C VAL A 115 22.56 -24.25 -34.70
N ILE A 116 23.54 -24.02 -33.83
CA ILE A 116 24.94 -23.80 -34.23
C ILE A 116 25.60 -25.08 -34.75
N THR A 117 25.14 -26.25 -34.30
CA THR A 117 25.62 -27.54 -34.80
C THR A 117 25.00 -27.95 -36.13
N ASP A 118 23.87 -27.34 -36.52
CA ASP A 118 23.21 -27.61 -37.79
C ASP A 118 24.12 -27.22 -38.98
N PRO A 119 24.49 -28.16 -39.86
CA PRO A 119 25.26 -27.88 -41.06
C PRO A 119 24.63 -26.85 -41.99
N GLN A 120 23.29 -26.79 -42.06
CA GLN A 120 22.58 -25.85 -42.93
C GLN A 120 22.73 -24.41 -42.41
N TYR A 121 22.59 -24.22 -41.10
CA TYR A 121 22.84 -22.95 -40.44
C TYR A 121 24.30 -22.51 -40.58
N ARG A 122 25.27 -23.45 -40.48
CA ARG A 122 26.70 -23.17 -40.72
C ARG A 122 27.02 -22.79 -42.15
N ALA A 123 26.35 -23.39 -43.13
CA ALA A 123 26.58 -23.12 -44.54
C ALA A 123 26.06 -21.74 -44.95
N ASN A 124 24.86 -21.37 -44.49
CA ASN A 124 24.33 -20.02 -44.72
C ASN A 124 23.28 -19.64 -43.65
N PRO A 125 23.64 -18.85 -42.63
CA PRO A 125 22.73 -18.52 -41.54
C PRO A 125 21.56 -17.62 -41.97
N LEU A 126 21.67 -16.91 -43.10
CA LEU A 126 20.60 -16.02 -43.57
C LEU A 126 19.43 -16.78 -44.22
N LEU A 127 19.64 -18.04 -44.60
CA LEU A 127 18.60 -18.88 -45.22
C LEU A 127 17.90 -19.80 -44.20
N ALA A 128 18.42 -19.89 -42.98
CA ALA A 128 17.93 -20.78 -41.94
C ALA A 128 16.97 -20.10 -40.94
N ILE A 129 16.66 -18.81 -41.15
CA ILE A 129 15.79 -17.97 -40.31
C ILE A 129 14.39 -17.88 -40.93
#